data_AF-A0A1D9LC13-F1
#
_entry.id   AF-A0A1D9LC13-F1
#
_cell.length_a   1.000
_cell.length_b   1.000
_cell.length_c   1.000
_cell.angle_alpha   90.00
_cell.angle_beta   90.00
_cell.angle_gamma   90.00
#
_symmetry.space_group_name_H-M   'P 1'
#
loop_
_entity.id
_entity.type
_entity.pdbx_description
1 polymer ?
#
loop_
_entity_poly.entity_id
_entity_poly.type
_entity_poly.pdbx_seq_one_letter_code
_entity_poly.pdbx_strand_id
1 'polypeptide(L)'
;MLALIEQYGTIRHLAEKVDVAPNHLSLVKNHVRNMGDKLARRIEEAVGKPVGWMDLPHDGGDLDLAQDVASVTITAQSEEELVKLLREKGEAYAFELLRKAFMEQENKKGD
;
A
#
# COMPACT_ATOMS: atom_id res chain seq x y z
N MET A 1 4.89 -0.31 8.72
CA MET A 1 5.03 1.00 9.40
C MET A 1 4.14 2.08 8.78
N LEU A 2 3.98 2.11 7.45
CA LEU A 2 3.21 3.13 6.74
C LEU A 2 1.75 3.21 7.20
N ALA A 3 1.09 2.06 7.42
CA ALA A 3 -0.28 2.01 7.95
C ALA A 3 -0.47 2.78 9.28
N LEU A 4 0.53 2.78 10.17
CA LEU A 4 0.48 3.58 11.39
C LEU A 4 0.68 5.07 11.10
N ILE A 5 1.54 5.43 10.17
CA ILE A 5 1.75 6.82 9.81
C ILE A 5 0.48 7.40 9.18
N GLU A 6 -0.25 6.63 8.36
CA GLU A 6 -1.55 7.03 7.82
C GLU A 6 -2.61 7.16 8.91
N GLN A 7 -2.69 6.20 9.83
CA GLN A 7 -3.66 6.23 10.93
C GLN A 7 -3.45 7.44 11.86
N TYR A 8 -2.19 7.80 12.14
CA TYR A 8 -1.83 8.91 13.03
C TYR A 8 -1.51 10.21 12.29
N GLY A 9 -1.64 10.21 10.96
CA GLY A 9 -1.40 11.33 10.04
C GLY A 9 0.08 11.68 9.82
N THR A 10 0.93 11.65 10.87
CA THR A 10 2.36 11.99 10.73
C THR A 10 3.27 11.09 11.58
N ILE A 11 4.52 10.93 11.13
CA ILE A 11 5.58 10.25 11.89
C ILE A 11 5.79 10.90 13.26
N ARG A 12 5.62 12.22 13.34
CA ARG A 12 5.80 12.96 14.59
C ARG A 12 4.75 12.57 15.64
N HIS A 13 3.47 12.53 15.27
CA HIS A 13 2.42 12.09 16.19
C HIS A 13 2.60 10.63 16.62
N LEU A 14 3.02 9.76 15.70
CA LEU A 14 3.35 8.38 16.04
C LEU A 14 4.54 8.30 17.02
N ALA A 15 5.58 9.09 16.79
CA ALA A 15 6.77 9.13 17.64
C ALA A 15 6.44 9.62 19.05
N GLU A 16 5.60 10.65 19.17
CA GLU A 16 5.09 11.15 20.45
C GLU A 16 4.27 10.09 21.18
N LYS A 17 3.45 9.31 20.47
CA LYS A 17 2.64 8.24 21.05
C LYS A 17 3.48 7.07 21.56
N VAL A 18 4.55 6.72 20.85
CA VAL A 18 5.45 5.59 21.15
C VAL A 18 6.58 6.00 22.13
N ASP A 19 6.66 7.27 22.49
CA ASP A 19 7.70 7.87 23.33
C ASP A 19 9.12 7.64 22.75
N VAL A 20 9.28 7.97 21.46
CA VAL A 20 10.55 7.85 20.74
C VAL A 20 10.84 9.11 19.95
N ALA A 21 12.11 9.35 19.63
CA ALA A 21 12.48 10.47 18.79
C ALA A 21 11.92 10.30 17.36
N PRO A 22 11.29 11.32 16.74
CA PRO A 22 10.80 11.25 15.36
C PRO A 22 11.89 10.86 14.35
N ASN A 23 13.13 11.32 14.58
CA ASN A 23 14.27 10.94 13.76
C ASN A 23 14.53 9.43 13.78
N HIS A 24 14.33 8.78 14.93
CA HIS A 24 14.54 7.35 15.06
C HIS A 24 13.52 6.56 14.23
N LEU A 25 12.24 6.95 14.25
CA LEU A 25 11.23 6.33 13.38
C LEU A 25 11.47 6.63 11.90
N SER A 26 11.97 7.83 11.56
CA SER A 26 12.33 8.18 10.17
C SER A 26 13.46 7.30 9.62
N LEU A 27 14.49 7.03 10.42
CA LEU A 27 15.59 6.13 10.03
C LEU A 27 15.10 4.70 9.80
N VAL A 28 14.15 4.23 10.62
CA VAL A 28 13.57 2.90 10.47
C VAL A 28 12.64 2.84 9.27
N LYS A 29 11.83 3.89 9.03
CA LYS A 29 10.99 4.03 7.84
C LYS A 29 11.82 3.99 6.56
N ASN A 30 12.93 4.70 6.52
CA ASN A 30 13.79 4.78 5.33
C ASN A 30 14.77 3.59 5.22
N HIS A 31 14.59 2.55 6.05
CA HIS A 31 15.45 1.36 6.10
C HIS A 31 16.94 1.63 6.33
N VAL A 32 17.27 2.83 6.83
CA VAL A 32 18.63 3.21 7.24
C VAL A 32 19.02 2.48 8.52
N ARG A 33 18.02 2.11 9.34
CA ARG A 33 18.22 1.34 10.56
C ARG A 33 17.14 0.26 10.70
N ASN A 34 17.53 -0.93 11.12
CA ASN A 34 16.57 -1.95 11.55
C ASN A 34 15.82 -1.49 12.81
N MET A 35 14.50 -1.72 12.82
CA MET A 35 13.62 -1.41 13.94
C MET A 35 14.09 -2.11 15.22
N GLY A 36 14.37 -3.41 15.11
CA GLY A 36 14.67 -4.29 16.23
C GLY A 36 13.43 -4.60 17.08
N ASP A 37 13.42 -5.79 17.67
CA ASP A 37 12.26 -6.35 18.38
C ASP A 37 11.77 -5.43 19.51
N LYS A 38 12.68 -4.79 20.24
CA LYS A 38 12.33 -3.87 21.33
C LYS A 38 11.52 -2.66 20.85
N LEU A 39 11.82 -2.11 19.67
CA LEU A 39 11.09 -0.97 19.13
C LEU A 39 9.74 -1.42 18.56
N ALA A 40 9.70 -2.59 17.89
CA ALA A 40 8.47 -3.19 17.39
C ALA A 40 7.44 -3.40 18.51
N ARG A 41 7.85 -4.04 19.61
CA ARG A 41 6.99 -4.29 20.79
C ARG A 41 6.49 -3.00 21.44
N ARG A 42 7.36 -1.99 21.57
CA ARG A 42 6.96 -0.67 22.08
C ARG A 42 5.92 0.02 21.21
N ILE A 43 6.04 -0.09 19.89
CA ILE A 43 5.05 0.46 18.95
C ILE A 43 3.71 -0.26 19.11
N GLU A 44 3.73 -1.59 19.21
CA GLU A 44 2.52 -2.40 19.40
C GLU A 44 1.79 -2.05 20.70
N GLU A 45 2.51 -1.96 21.80
CA GLU A 45 1.97 -1.56 23.11
C GLU A 45 1.35 -0.15 23.08
N ALA A 46 2.06 0.82 22.48
CA ALA A 46 1.61 2.20 22.41
C ALA A 46 0.36 2.41 21.52
N VAL A 47 0.21 1.59 20.48
CA VAL A 47 -0.91 1.63 19.54
C VAL A 47 -2.04 0.68 19.97
N GLY A 48 -1.79 -0.23 20.92
CA GLY A 48 -2.74 -1.26 21.35
C GLY A 48 -2.92 -2.37 20.30
N LYS A 49 -1.88 -2.67 19.52
CA LYS A 49 -1.87 -3.77 18.55
C LYS A 49 -1.38 -5.07 19.21
N PRO A 50 -1.79 -6.24 18.70
CA PRO A 50 -1.29 -7.51 19.23
C PRO A 50 0.22 -7.62 19.04
N VAL A 51 0.86 -8.37 19.93
CA VAL A 51 2.27 -8.74 19.80
C VAL A 51 2.46 -9.53 18.51
N GLY A 52 3.43 -9.12 17.70
CA GLY A 52 3.69 -9.71 16.40
C GLY A 52 3.02 -8.96 15.26
N TRP A 53 2.24 -7.92 15.56
CA TRP A 53 1.67 -7.06 14.54
C TRP A 53 2.79 -6.45 13.72
N MET A 54 3.73 -5.70 14.30
CA MET A 54 4.82 -5.00 13.59
C MET A 54 5.80 -5.93 12.84
N ASP A 55 5.78 -7.22 13.12
CA ASP A 55 6.59 -8.24 12.43
C ASP A 55 5.95 -8.68 11.10
N LEU A 56 4.67 -8.38 10.88
CA LEU A 56 3.99 -8.58 9.62
C LEU A 56 4.36 -7.46 8.62
N PRO A 57 4.36 -7.74 7.31
CA PRO A 57 4.45 -6.69 6.30
C PRO A 57 3.20 -5.79 6.40
N HIS A 58 3.41 -4.48 6.64
CA HIS A 58 2.35 -3.47 6.73
C HIS A 58 2.43 -2.48 5.57
N ASP A 59 2.78 -3.00 4.41
CA ASP A 59 3.11 -2.21 3.23
C ASP A 59 1.82 -1.94 2.46
N GLY A 60 1.17 -0.85 2.84
CA GLY A 60 0.23 -0.14 1.98
C GLY A 60 0.92 0.82 1.01
N GLY A 61 2.23 0.70 0.78
CA GLY A 61 2.96 1.68 -0.02
C GLY A 61 4.37 1.34 -0.49
N ASP A 62 4.86 0.11 -0.26
CA ASP A 62 5.92 -0.44 -1.09
C ASP A 62 5.28 -1.55 -1.92
N LEU A 63 4.93 -1.20 -3.15
CA LEU A 63 4.65 -2.16 -4.21
C LEU A 63 5.97 -2.88 -4.53
N ASP A 64 6.41 -3.78 -3.64
CA ASP A 64 7.11 -4.96 -4.11
C ASP A 64 6.03 -5.85 -4.74
N LEU A 65 5.92 -5.74 -6.07
CA LEU A 65 4.97 -6.48 -6.93
C LEU A 65 5.25 -7.99 -6.96
N ALA A 66 5.84 -8.54 -5.91
CA ALA A 66 6.27 -9.92 -5.84
C ALA A 66 5.94 -10.50 -4.46
N GLN A 67 4.65 -10.64 -4.13
CA GLN A 67 4.07 -11.90 -3.64
C GLN A 67 2.59 -11.75 -3.24
N ASP A 68 1.76 -12.62 -3.81
CA ASP A 68 0.38 -12.96 -3.42
C ASP A 68 -0.74 -11.91 -3.57
N VAL A 69 -0.71 -11.11 -4.64
CA VAL A 69 -1.95 -10.86 -5.38
C VAL A 69 -2.12 -12.01 -6.37
N ALA A 70 -3.23 -12.73 -6.31
CA ALA A 70 -3.56 -13.70 -7.35
C ALA A 70 -3.65 -12.93 -8.68
N SER A 71 -2.58 -12.96 -9.47
CA SER A 71 -2.54 -12.30 -10.77
C SER A 71 -3.55 -12.99 -11.67
N VAL A 72 -4.69 -12.34 -11.90
CA VAL A 72 -5.72 -12.83 -12.80
C VAL A 72 -5.32 -12.43 -14.22
N THR A 73 -4.82 -13.39 -14.99
CA THR A 73 -4.62 -13.18 -16.43
C THR A 73 -5.97 -13.31 -17.15
N ILE A 74 -6.41 -12.23 -17.81
CA ILE A 74 -7.62 -12.22 -18.63
C ILE A 74 -7.18 -12.09 -20.09
N THR A 75 -7.50 -13.11 -20.90
CA THR A 75 -7.33 -13.08 -22.35
C THR A 75 -8.66 -12.72 -23.00
N ALA A 76 -8.69 -11.68 -23.81
CA ALA A 76 -9.86 -11.25 -24.58
C ALA A 76 -9.44 -10.95 -26.02
N GLN A 77 -10.33 -11.21 -26.98
CA GLN A 77 -10.09 -11.00 -28.41
C GLN A 77 -10.66 -9.66 -28.91
N SER A 78 -11.50 -9.00 -28.11
CA SER A 78 -11.99 -7.64 -28.36
C SER A 78 -12.15 -6.84 -27.06
N GLU A 79 -12.25 -5.52 -27.19
CA GLU A 79 -12.49 -4.61 -26.05
C GLU A 79 -13.79 -4.95 -25.32
N GLU A 80 -14.86 -5.22 -26.07
CA GLU A 80 -16.18 -5.54 -25.52
C GLU A 80 -16.15 -6.83 -24.68
N GLU A 81 -15.37 -7.82 -25.09
CA GLU A 81 -15.18 -9.08 -24.36
C GLU A 81 -14.41 -8.85 -23.05
N LEU A 82 -13.36 -8.03 -23.08
CA LEU A 82 -12.60 -7.64 -21.89
C LEU A 82 -13.49 -6.95 -20.85
N VAL A 83 -14.37 -6.02 -21.29
CA VAL A 83 -15.31 -5.32 -20.41
C VAL A 83 -16.28 -6.29 -19.72
N LYS A 84 -16.77 -7.28 -20.46
CA LYS A 84 -17.70 -8.29 -19.92
C LYS A 84 -17.02 -9.14 -18.85
N LEU A 85 -15.80 -9.60 -19.10
CA LEU A 85 -15.03 -10.45 -18.18
C LEU A 85 -14.66 -9.72 -16.88
N LEU A 86 -14.28 -8.44 -16.95
CA LEU A 86 -13.98 -7.62 -15.77
C LEU A 86 -15.22 -7.36 -14.91
N ARG A 87 -16.38 -7.15 -15.54
CA ARG A 87 -17.65 -6.94 -14.84
C ARG A 87 -18.13 -8.21 -14.13
N GLU A 88 -17.99 -9.38 -14.77
CA GLU A 88 -18.39 -10.67 -14.21
C GLU A 88 -17.55 -11.09 -13.00
N LYS A 89 -16.27 -10.71 -12.98
CA LYS A 89 -15.37 -10.91 -11.83
C LYS A 89 -15.57 -9.91 -10.69
N GLY A 90 -16.46 -8.93 -10.84
CA GLY A 90 -16.74 -7.93 -9.81
C GLY A 90 -15.70 -6.81 -9.70
N GLU A 91 -14.77 -6.71 -10.65
CA GLU A 91 -13.67 -5.73 -10.64
C GLU A 91 -14.06 -4.43 -11.37
N ALA A 92 -15.23 -3.88 -11.03
CA ALA A 92 -15.80 -2.70 -11.71
C ALA A 92 -14.84 -1.48 -11.69
N TYR A 93 -14.02 -1.37 -10.66
CA TYR A 93 -13.02 -0.31 -10.52
C TYR A 93 -11.82 -0.45 -11.47
N ALA A 94 -11.39 -1.69 -11.76
CA ALA A 94 -10.29 -1.94 -12.69
C ALA A 94 -10.66 -1.50 -14.12
N PHE A 95 -11.92 -1.69 -14.51
CA PHE A 95 -12.45 -1.22 -15.79
C PHE A 95 -12.42 0.31 -15.91
N GLU A 96 -12.83 1.05 -14.88
CA GLU A 96 -12.88 2.51 -14.92
C GLU A 96 -11.48 3.14 -15.00
N LEU A 97 -10.52 2.57 -14.27
CA LEU A 97 -9.11 2.99 -14.33
C LEU A 97 -8.49 2.71 -15.70
N LEU A 98 -8.71 1.53 -16.27
CA LEU A 98 -8.20 1.20 -17.61
C LEU A 98 -8.80 2.12 -18.67
N ARG A 99 -10.12 2.31 -18.66
CA ARG A 99 -10.81 3.19 -19.61
C ARG A 99 -10.28 4.63 -19.53
N LYS A 100 -10.07 5.15 -18.32
CA LYS A 100 -9.52 6.49 -18.13
C LYS A 100 -8.08 6.61 -18.66
N ALA A 101 -7.24 5.60 -18.40
CA ALA A 101 -5.87 5.57 -18.90
C ALA A 101 -5.79 5.52 -20.43
N PHE A 102 -6.70 4.79 -21.09
CA PHE A 102 -6.77 4.76 -22.56
C PHE A 102 -7.27 6.08 -23.16
N MET A 103 -8.29 6.70 -22.55
CA MET A 103 -8.81 8.00 -22.98
C MET A 103 -7.79 9.15 -22.80
N GLU A 104 -6.92 9.08 -21.79
CA GLU A 104 -5.84 10.06 -21.58
C GLU A 104 -4.70 9.95 -22.62
N GLN A 105 -4.48 8.77 -23.21
CA GLN A 105 -3.48 8.58 -24.28
C GLN A 105 -3.95 9.14 -25.62
N GLU A 106 -5.24 9.08 -25.92
CA GLU A 106 -5.79 9.67 -27.16
C GLU A 106 -5.76 11.20 -27.14
N ASN A 107 -5.89 11.83 -25.97
CA ASN A 107 -5.86 13.29 -25.84
C ASN A 107 -4.43 13.89 -25.89
N LYS A 108 -3.39 13.07 -25.91
CA LYS A 108 -1.97 13.51 -25.95
C LYS A 108 -1.31 13.38 -27.32
N LYS A 109 -2.03 12.89 -28.32
CA LYS A 109 -1.53 12.71 -29.70
C LYS A 109 -2.02 13.80 -30.66
N GLY A 110 -2.68 14.83 -30.14
CA GLY A 110 -3.36 15.87 -30.91
C GLY A 110 -3.03 17.30 -30.50
N ASP A 111 -1.79 17.58 -30.10
CA ASP A 111 -1.21 18.95 -30.08
C ASP A 111 0.20 18.89 -30.69
#